data_AF-A0AAV4TL93-F1
#
_entry.id   AF-A0AAV4TL93-F1
#
_cell.length_a   1.000
_cell.length_b   1.000
_cell.length_c   1.000
_cell.angle_alpha   90.00
_cell.angle_beta   90.00
_cell.angle_gamma   90.00
#
_symmetry.space_group_name_H-M   'P 1'
#
loop_
_entity.id
_entity.type
_entity.pdbx_description
1 polymer ?
#
loop_
_entity_poly.entity_id
_entity_poly.type
_entity_poly.pdbx_seq_one_letter_code
_entity_poly.pdbx_strand_id
1 'polypeptide(L)'
;MQKLSPVVKHEPNHSDIYDPFEMFDCMMGYVCHGSHLPCIPGTNECVTFEHVRNLIAFMDWVGRQFIRDTSNTKASMLNMYGFLNHLLSNMEDYINGKEMARFILYSGHDVTLEPLSTALGIDDGNLIPYASRIVFELYSYSVNNKLKYVLKILYNGKDVTKYTSFCKPFFKDTVKSNPSGYGICPLKSFQKFVEDYISTTGASSFQALCNSVQPSSYPFDVTYSSYMDDAYKP
;
A
#
# COMPACT_ATOMS: atom_id res chain seq x y z
N MET A 1 13.52 -23.53 -10.89
CA MET A 1 12.17 -22.94 -10.88
C MET A 1 11.29 -23.80 -11.77
N GLN A 2 10.34 -24.52 -11.18
CA GLN A 2 9.34 -25.28 -11.94
C GLN A 2 8.39 -24.25 -12.56
N LYS A 3 8.24 -24.24 -13.90
CA LYS A 3 7.27 -23.36 -14.56
C LYS A 3 5.87 -23.73 -14.05
N LEU A 4 5.13 -22.76 -13.54
CA LEU A 4 3.71 -22.95 -13.23
C LEU A 4 2.99 -23.28 -14.54
N SER A 5 2.29 -24.41 -14.60
CA SER A 5 1.53 -24.82 -15.78
C SER A 5 0.23 -24.01 -15.87
N PRO A 6 -0.12 -23.45 -17.04
CA PRO A 6 -1.24 -22.53 -17.16
C PRO A 6 -2.56 -23.29 -17.30
N VAL A 7 -3.20 -23.55 -16.16
CA VAL A 7 -4.58 -24.07 -16.10
C VAL A 7 -5.60 -22.91 -16.14
N VAL A 8 -5.12 -21.66 -16.02
CA VAL A 8 -5.94 -20.46 -15.82
C VAL A 8 -5.91 -19.59 -17.07
N LYS A 9 -7.11 -19.18 -17.50
CA LYS A 9 -7.32 -18.28 -18.64
C LYS A 9 -8.45 -17.31 -18.30
N HIS A 10 -8.37 -16.08 -18.78
CA HIS A 10 -9.47 -15.12 -18.67
C HIS A 10 -10.72 -15.63 -19.42
N GLU A 11 -10.53 -16.22 -20.60
CA GLU A 11 -11.56 -16.83 -21.42
C GLU A 11 -11.04 -18.12 -22.10
N PRO A 12 -11.92 -19.04 -22.58
CA PRO A 12 -11.49 -20.28 -23.20
C PRO A 12 -10.51 -20.11 -24.37
N ASN A 13 -10.60 -19.00 -25.10
CA ASN A 13 -9.75 -18.67 -26.26
C ASN A 13 -8.57 -17.73 -25.91
N HIS A 14 -8.40 -17.36 -24.64
CA HIS A 14 -7.31 -16.51 -24.22
C HIS A 14 -5.98 -17.27 -24.12
N SER A 15 -4.87 -16.56 -24.26
CA SER A 15 -3.54 -17.09 -23.96
C SER A 15 -3.44 -17.54 -22.50
N ASP A 16 -2.53 -18.47 -22.28
CA ASP A 16 -2.16 -18.98 -20.98
C ASP A 16 -1.66 -17.88 -20.05
N ILE A 17 -2.19 -17.82 -18.83
CA ILE A 17 -1.74 -16.87 -17.80
C ILE A 17 -0.50 -17.46 -17.10
N TYR A 18 0.61 -16.72 -17.16
CA TYR A 18 1.87 -17.08 -16.49
C TYR A 18 2.27 -16.09 -15.40
N ASP A 19 1.66 -14.91 -15.37
CA ASP A 19 1.93 -13.91 -14.36
C ASP A 19 1.30 -14.33 -13.01
N PRO A 20 2.08 -14.40 -11.92
CA PRO A 20 1.58 -14.82 -10.62
C PRO A 20 0.44 -13.96 -10.06
N PHE A 21 0.41 -12.66 -10.37
CA PHE A 21 -0.64 -11.74 -9.90
C PHE A 21 -1.93 -11.96 -10.68
N GLU A 22 -1.86 -12.07 -12.00
CA GLU A 22 -3.02 -12.44 -12.82
C GLU A 22 -3.59 -13.82 -12.45
N MET A 23 -2.71 -14.80 -12.18
CA MET A 23 -3.12 -16.12 -11.68
C MET A 23 -3.82 -16.00 -10.33
N PHE A 24 -3.32 -15.15 -9.44
CA PHE A 24 -3.89 -14.96 -8.11
C PHE A 24 -5.27 -14.32 -8.20
N ASP A 25 -5.41 -13.23 -8.96
CA ASP A 25 -6.69 -12.53 -9.13
C ASP A 25 -7.77 -13.47 -9.69
N CYS A 26 -7.43 -14.23 -10.74
CA CYS A 26 -8.33 -15.24 -11.30
C CYS A 26 -8.71 -16.31 -10.26
N MET A 27 -7.75 -16.82 -9.48
CA MET A 27 -8.00 -17.87 -8.48
C MET A 27 -8.84 -17.39 -7.31
N MET A 28 -8.69 -16.14 -6.88
CA MET A 28 -9.50 -15.57 -5.80
C MET A 28 -10.97 -15.51 -6.17
N GLY A 29 -11.30 -15.30 -7.45
CA GLY A 29 -12.67 -15.42 -7.95
C GLY A 29 -13.31 -16.78 -7.62
N TYR A 30 -12.58 -17.89 -7.74
CA TYR A 30 -13.11 -19.20 -7.38
C TYR A 30 -13.15 -19.41 -5.87
N VAL A 31 -12.05 -19.11 -5.18
CA VAL A 31 -11.88 -19.38 -3.74
C VAL A 31 -12.87 -18.59 -2.90
N CYS A 32 -13.03 -17.29 -3.17
CA CYS A 32 -13.89 -16.42 -2.38
C CYS A 32 -15.39 -16.73 -2.54
N HIS A 33 -15.79 -17.34 -3.66
CA HIS A 33 -17.17 -17.72 -3.94
C HIS A 33 -17.48 -19.18 -3.61
N GLY A 34 -16.51 -19.97 -3.15
CA GLY A 34 -16.67 -21.39 -2.91
C GLY A 34 -16.93 -22.20 -4.19
N SER A 35 -16.48 -21.68 -5.33
CA SER A 35 -16.60 -22.34 -6.63
C SER A 35 -15.56 -23.45 -6.80
N HIS A 36 -15.84 -24.39 -7.71
CA HIS A 36 -14.89 -25.43 -8.08
C HIS A 36 -13.68 -24.80 -8.78
N LEU A 37 -12.47 -25.11 -8.32
CA LEU A 37 -11.22 -24.68 -8.95
C LEU A 37 -11.09 -25.28 -10.37
N PRO A 38 -10.43 -24.57 -11.30
CA PRO A 38 -10.38 -24.99 -12.70
C PRO A 38 -9.63 -26.31 -12.89
N CYS A 39 -10.09 -27.09 -13.86
CA CYS A 39 -9.51 -28.36 -14.27
C CYS A 39 -9.09 -28.31 -15.74
N ILE A 40 -8.09 -29.13 -16.09
CA ILE A 40 -7.69 -29.27 -17.49
C ILE A 40 -8.79 -30.03 -18.25
N PRO A 41 -9.33 -29.50 -19.36
CA PRO A 41 -10.37 -30.17 -20.13
C PRO A 41 -9.92 -31.56 -20.60
N GLY A 42 -10.77 -32.57 -20.37
CA GLY A 42 -10.49 -33.95 -20.78
C GLY A 42 -9.58 -34.74 -19.84
N THR A 43 -9.18 -34.18 -18.70
CA THR A 43 -8.44 -34.90 -17.64
C THR A 43 -9.16 -34.80 -16.29
N ASN A 44 -8.64 -35.53 -15.29
CA ASN A 44 -9.06 -35.40 -13.88
C ASN A 44 -8.09 -34.51 -13.08
N GLU A 45 -7.25 -33.73 -13.77
CA GLU A 45 -6.25 -32.87 -13.14
C GLU A 45 -6.84 -31.47 -12.92
N CYS A 46 -6.96 -31.09 -11.65
CA CYS A 46 -7.53 -29.82 -11.22
C CYS A 46 -6.55 -29.01 -10.39
N VAL A 47 -6.70 -27.70 -10.40
CA VAL A 47 -6.04 -26.83 -9.44
C VAL A 47 -6.54 -27.18 -8.04
N THR A 48 -5.60 -27.36 -7.11
CA THR A 48 -5.91 -27.68 -5.72
C THR A 48 -5.74 -26.45 -4.84
N PHE A 49 -6.32 -26.48 -3.63
CA PHE A 49 -6.04 -25.46 -2.62
C PHE A 49 -4.55 -25.38 -2.24
N GLU A 50 -3.79 -26.45 -2.41
CA GLU A 50 -2.33 -26.41 -2.20
C GLU A 50 -1.64 -25.55 -3.25
N HIS A 51 -2.04 -25.65 -4.52
CA HIS A 51 -1.51 -24.77 -5.58
C HIS A 51 -1.81 -23.30 -5.29
N VAL A 52 -3.04 -22.98 -4.85
CA VAL A 52 -3.41 -21.60 -4.49
C VAL A 52 -2.59 -21.09 -3.29
N ARG A 53 -2.40 -21.92 -2.25
CA ARG A 53 -1.56 -21.55 -1.10
C ARG A 53 -0.11 -21.31 -1.50
N ASN A 54 0.43 -22.14 -2.38
CA ASN A 54 1.80 -21.99 -2.88
C ASN A 54 1.95 -20.71 -3.71
N LEU A 55 0.93 -20.34 -4.50
CA LEU A 55 0.90 -19.09 -5.23
C LEU A 55 0.91 -17.88 -4.29
N ILE A 56 0.03 -17.85 -3.28
CA ILE A 56 0.00 -16.79 -2.26
C ILE A 56 1.34 -16.70 -1.52
N ALA A 57 1.89 -17.84 -1.09
CA ALA A 57 3.18 -17.87 -0.40
C ALA A 57 4.34 -17.35 -1.27
N PHE A 58 4.28 -17.62 -2.59
CA PHE A 58 5.23 -17.07 -3.54
C PHE A 58 5.08 -15.55 -3.66
N MET A 59 3.86 -15.03 -3.79
CA MET A 59 3.60 -13.59 -3.86
C MET A 59 4.05 -12.86 -2.59
N ASP A 60 3.72 -13.39 -1.41
CA ASP A 60 4.20 -12.84 -0.14
C ASP A 60 5.74 -12.88 -0.05
N TRP A 61 6.38 -13.90 -0.63
CA TRP A 61 7.84 -13.96 -0.70
C TRP A 61 8.41 -12.86 -1.60
N VAL A 62 7.79 -12.60 -2.74
CA VAL A 62 8.14 -11.49 -3.64
C VAL A 62 7.98 -10.15 -2.92
N GLY A 63 6.81 -9.88 -2.33
CA GLY A 63 6.54 -8.64 -1.58
C GLY A 63 7.57 -8.40 -0.47
N ARG A 64 7.94 -9.44 0.28
CA ARG A 64 9.02 -9.37 1.28
C ARG A 64 10.41 -9.03 0.71
N GLN A 65 10.68 -9.30 -0.57
CA GLN A 65 11.91 -8.83 -1.21
C GLN A 65 11.80 -7.32 -1.54
N PHE A 66 10.64 -6.87 -2.02
CA PHE A 66 10.39 -5.47 -2.37
C PHE A 66 10.48 -4.53 -1.17
N ILE A 67 9.93 -4.90 -0.02
CA ILE A 67 10.03 -4.05 1.18
C ILE A 67 11.49 -3.89 1.68
N ARG A 68 12.39 -4.81 1.30
CA ARG A 68 13.82 -4.74 1.65
C ARG A 68 14.62 -3.89 0.68
N ASP A 69 14.06 -3.59 -0.50
CA ASP A 69 14.71 -2.74 -1.49
C ASP A 69 14.46 -1.25 -1.17
N THR A 70 15.54 -0.53 -0.91
CA THR A 70 15.48 0.92 -0.67
C THR A 70 14.98 1.70 -1.88
N SER A 71 15.14 1.18 -3.09
CA SER A 71 14.63 1.81 -4.32
C SER A 71 13.12 1.74 -4.33
N ASN A 72 12.55 0.58 -3.97
CA ASN A 72 11.12 0.40 -3.85
C ASN A 72 10.49 1.30 -2.78
N THR A 73 11.10 1.41 -1.60
CA THR A 73 10.59 2.31 -0.55
C THR A 73 10.58 3.78 -0.99
N LYS A 74 11.60 4.22 -1.75
CA LYS A 74 11.64 5.56 -2.35
C LYS A 74 10.56 5.74 -3.42
N ALA A 75 10.40 4.76 -4.31
CA ALA A 75 9.37 4.78 -5.34
C ALA A 75 7.96 4.82 -4.74
N SER A 76 7.71 4.04 -3.69
CA SER A 76 6.44 4.02 -2.96
C SER A 76 6.12 5.38 -2.32
N MET A 77 7.11 5.99 -1.67
CA MET A 77 6.96 7.34 -1.12
C MET A 77 6.69 8.37 -2.22
N LEU A 78 7.37 8.26 -3.37
CA LEU A 78 7.12 9.13 -4.52
C LEU A 78 5.70 8.97 -5.07
N ASN A 79 5.25 7.73 -5.28
CA ASN A 79 3.89 7.41 -5.76
C ASN A 79 2.83 8.02 -4.83
N MET A 80 3.06 7.98 -3.52
CA MET A 80 2.11 8.46 -2.52
C MET A 80 2.30 9.91 -2.10
N TYR A 81 3.33 10.59 -2.57
CA TYR A 81 3.67 11.95 -2.14
C TYR A 81 2.51 12.93 -2.34
N GLY A 82 1.87 12.90 -3.51
CA GLY A 82 0.72 13.77 -3.80
C GLY A 82 -0.46 13.51 -2.86
N PHE A 83 -0.77 12.24 -2.61
CA PHE A 83 -1.84 11.84 -1.69
C PHE A 83 -1.54 12.25 -0.24
N LEU A 84 -0.31 12.04 0.23
CA LEU A 84 0.10 12.42 1.59
C LEU A 84 0.08 13.94 1.80
N ASN A 85 0.47 14.73 0.78
CA ASN A 85 0.32 16.19 0.81
C ASN A 85 -1.15 16.61 0.87
N HIS A 86 -2.00 15.98 0.05
CA HIS A 86 -3.43 16.26 0.08
C HIS A 86 -4.04 15.94 1.46
N LEU A 87 -3.67 14.80 2.05
CA LEU A 87 -4.10 14.40 3.38
C LEU A 87 -3.65 15.40 4.45
N LEU A 88 -2.39 15.84 4.41
CA LEU A 88 -1.86 16.86 5.32
C LEU A 88 -2.60 18.19 5.17
N SER A 89 -2.80 18.66 3.94
CA SER A 89 -3.54 19.91 3.65
C SER A 89 -4.96 19.85 4.22
N ASN A 90 -5.68 18.74 4.04
CA ASN A 90 -7.03 18.58 4.59
C ASN A 90 -7.03 18.65 6.13
N MET A 91 -6.03 18.07 6.80
CA MET A 91 -5.89 18.17 8.25
C MET A 91 -5.59 19.62 8.68
N GLU A 92 -4.71 20.33 7.97
CA GLU A 92 -4.39 21.72 8.25
C GLU A 92 -5.56 22.66 8.00
N ASP A 93 -6.32 22.46 6.92
CA ASP A 93 -7.50 23.25 6.60
C ASP A 93 -8.60 23.04 7.64
N TYR A 94 -8.79 21.83 8.15
CA TYR A 94 -9.66 21.57 9.31
C TYR A 94 -9.18 22.31 10.57
N ILE A 95 -7.88 22.25 10.88
CA ILE A 95 -7.29 22.93 12.04
C ILE A 95 -7.47 24.45 11.94
N ASN A 96 -7.37 25.01 10.74
CA ASN A 96 -7.51 26.44 10.46
C ASN A 96 -8.97 26.88 10.28
N GLY A 97 -9.94 25.96 10.38
CA GLY A 97 -11.36 26.26 10.20
C GLY A 97 -11.77 26.60 8.77
N LYS A 98 -10.95 26.23 7.78
CA LYS A 98 -11.26 26.37 6.35
C LYS A 98 -12.10 25.22 5.81
N GLU A 99 -11.95 24.03 6.41
CA GLU A 99 -12.71 22.82 6.07
C GLU A 99 -13.46 22.31 7.31
N MET A 100 -14.66 21.74 7.10
CA MET A 100 -15.53 21.26 8.17
C MET A 100 -15.78 19.75 8.09
N ALA A 101 -15.33 19.09 7.03
CA ALA A 101 -15.41 17.64 6.85
C ALA A 101 -14.74 16.90 8.02
N ARG A 102 -15.53 16.08 8.72
CA ARG A 102 -15.06 15.23 9.84
C ARG A 102 -14.68 13.81 9.41
N PHE A 103 -15.03 13.45 8.19
CA PHE A 103 -14.78 12.13 7.62
C PHE A 103 -14.58 12.28 6.11
N ILE A 104 -13.49 11.72 5.61
CA ILE A 104 -13.16 11.69 4.19
C ILE A 104 -12.83 10.24 3.83
N LEU A 105 -13.49 9.71 2.82
CA LEU A 105 -13.28 8.34 2.32
C LEU A 105 -12.63 8.39 0.95
N TYR A 106 -11.48 7.74 0.84
CA TYR A 106 -10.81 7.49 -0.43
C TYR A 106 -10.98 6.01 -0.77
N SER A 107 -11.63 5.73 -1.91
CA SER A 107 -11.66 4.38 -2.46
C SER A 107 -10.42 4.18 -3.34
N GLY A 108 -9.69 3.09 -3.11
CA GLY A 108 -8.49 2.75 -3.86
C GLY A 108 -8.38 1.24 -4.06
N HIS A 109 -7.21 0.82 -4.52
CA HIS A 109 -6.89 -0.58 -4.81
C HIS A 109 -5.77 -1.09 -3.89
N ASP A 110 -5.48 -2.38 -3.95
CA ASP A 110 -4.25 -2.97 -3.41
C ASP A 110 -3.00 -2.22 -3.90
N VAL A 111 -2.93 -1.90 -5.19
CA VAL A 111 -1.88 -1.05 -5.80
C VAL A 111 -1.86 0.39 -5.29
N THR A 112 -2.86 0.81 -4.51
CA THR A 112 -2.85 2.08 -3.76
C THR A 112 -2.37 1.86 -2.32
N LEU A 113 -2.87 0.81 -1.66
CA LEU A 113 -2.56 0.53 -0.26
C LEU A 113 -1.13 0.03 -0.05
N GLU A 114 -0.58 -0.76 -0.98
CA GLU A 114 0.80 -1.28 -0.92
C GLU A 114 1.86 -0.16 -0.92
N PRO A 115 1.91 0.77 -1.91
CA PRO A 115 2.87 1.86 -1.84
C PRO A 115 2.58 2.80 -0.66
N LEU A 116 1.33 2.91 -0.18
CA LEU A 116 1.00 3.67 1.02
C LEU A 116 1.54 3.00 2.30
N SER A 117 1.34 1.69 2.48
CA SER A 117 1.90 0.96 3.63
C SER A 117 3.42 0.98 3.62
N THR A 118 4.03 0.84 2.43
CA THR A 118 5.47 0.91 2.25
C THR A 118 6.00 2.32 2.57
N ALA A 119 5.38 3.38 2.06
CA ALA A 119 5.77 4.77 2.36
C ALA A 119 5.69 5.07 3.86
N LEU A 120 4.62 4.61 4.52
CA LEU A 120 4.45 4.75 5.97
C LEU A 120 5.41 3.86 6.78
N GLY A 121 6.05 2.86 6.17
CA GLY A 121 6.95 1.91 6.83
C GLY A 121 6.23 0.87 7.69
N ILE A 122 4.97 0.58 7.39
CA ILE A 122 4.14 -0.41 8.09
C ILE A 122 3.88 -1.68 7.26
N ASP A 123 4.44 -1.74 6.06
CA ASP A 123 4.34 -2.88 5.16
C ASP A 123 5.09 -4.10 5.71
N ASP A 124 4.44 -5.26 5.65
CA ASP A 124 5.02 -6.55 6.03
C ASP A 124 5.36 -7.44 4.82
N GLY A 125 5.10 -6.96 3.60
CA GLY A 125 5.36 -7.63 2.33
C GLY A 125 4.37 -8.74 2.00
N ASN A 126 3.26 -8.85 2.74
CA ASN A 126 2.19 -9.78 2.42
C ASN A 126 1.15 -9.11 1.51
N LEU A 127 0.41 -9.92 0.75
CA LEU A 127 -0.70 -9.43 -0.06
C LEU A 127 -1.72 -8.65 0.78
N ILE A 128 -2.19 -7.53 0.23
CA ILE A 128 -3.23 -6.71 0.86
C ILE A 128 -4.59 -7.44 0.77
N PRO A 129 -5.20 -7.83 1.91
CA PRO A 129 -6.49 -8.52 1.87
C PRO A 129 -7.61 -7.63 1.32
N TYR A 130 -8.67 -8.23 0.78
CA TYR A 130 -9.88 -7.50 0.41
C TYR A 130 -10.47 -6.71 1.59
N ALA A 131 -11.05 -5.55 1.28
CA ALA A 131 -11.60 -4.59 2.24
C ALA A 131 -10.57 -4.08 3.28
N SER A 132 -9.29 -4.17 2.96
CA SER A 132 -8.25 -3.55 3.77
C SER A 132 -8.40 -2.03 3.78
N ARG A 133 -7.99 -1.40 4.88
CA ARG A 133 -8.08 0.04 5.08
C ARG A 133 -6.95 0.56 5.96
N ILE A 134 -6.44 1.73 5.58
CA ILE A 134 -5.57 2.56 6.41
C ILE A 134 -6.39 3.78 6.84
N VAL A 135 -6.54 3.99 8.14
CA VAL A 135 -7.31 5.10 8.72
C VAL A 135 -6.37 6.06 9.42
N PHE A 136 -6.43 7.33 9.06
CA PHE A 136 -5.75 8.42 9.74
C PHE A 136 -6.74 9.17 10.62
N GLU A 137 -6.47 9.21 11.92
CA GLU A 137 -7.31 9.87 12.90
C GLU A 137 -6.58 11.09 13.48
N LEU A 138 -7.19 12.26 13.33
CA LEU A 138 -6.69 13.51 13.90
C LEU A 138 -7.40 13.78 15.24
N TYR A 139 -6.61 13.88 16.31
CA TYR A 139 -7.09 14.24 17.63
C TYR A 139 -6.50 15.59 18.08
N SER A 140 -7.16 16.22 19.04
CA SER A 140 -6.64 17.40 19.71
C SER A 140 -6.77 17.31 21.22
N TYR A 141 -5.85 17.97 21.93
CA TYR A 141 -5.90 18.15 23.38
C TYR A 141 -5.32 19.52 23.74
N SER A 142 -5.73 20.08 24.89
CA SER A 142 -5.27 21.38 25.35
C SER A 142 -4.11 21.23 26.34
N VAL A 143 -3.04 21.99 26.13
CA VAL A 143 -1.92 22.15 27.07
C VAL A 143 -1.69 23.64 27.30
N ASN A 144 -1.83 24.12 28.53
CA ASN A 144 -1.66 25.54 28.87
C ASN A 144 -2.49 26.46 27.95
N ASN A 145 -3.77 26.12 27.73
CA ASN A 145 -4.70 26.82 26.83
C ASN A 145 -4.26 26.88 25.35
N LYS A 146 -3.31 26.04 24.93
CA LYS A 146 -2.91 25.87 23.53
C LYS A 146 -3.34 24.50 23.05
N LEU A 147 -4.14 24.46 21.99
CA LEU A 147 -4.49 23.22 21.32
C LEU A 147 -3.24 22.58 20.70
N LYS A 148 -3.11 21.28 20.90
CA LYS A 148 -2.09 20.41 20.30
C LYS A 148 -2.80 19.36 19.47
N TYR A 149 -2.26 19.09 18.29
CA TYR A 149 -2.80 18.11 17.36
C TYR A 149 -1.91 16.90 17.24
N VAL A 150 -2.54 15.74 17.19
CA VAL A 150 -1.88 14.44 17.18
C VAL A 150 -2.60 13.48 16.25
N LEU A 151 -1.84 12.52 15.75
CA LEU A 151 -2.21 11.57 14.74
C LEU A 151 -2.19 10.16 15.31
N LYS A 152 -3.20 9.37 14.94
CA LYS A 152 -3.23 7.92 15.12
C LYS A 152 -3.48 7.27 13.76
N ILE A 153 -2.82 6.15 13.51
CA ILE A 153 -2.93 5.42 12.24
C ILE A 153 -3.34 3.99 12.55
N LEU A 154 -4.41 3.54 11.90
CA LEU A 154 -4.91 2.18 12.01
C LEU A 154 -4.76 1.46 10.67
N TYR A 155 -4.25 0.23 10.69
CA TYR A 155 -4.28 -0.68 9.56
C TYR A 155 -5.17 -1.88 9.90
N ASN A 156 -6.26 -2.08 9.16
CA ASN A 156 -7.24 -3.14 9.40
C ASN A 156 -7.71 -3.22 10.87
N GLY A 157 -7.92 -2.05 11.48
CA GLY A 157 -8.37 -1.91 12.87
C GLY A 157 -7.28 -2.05 13.93
N LYS A 158 -6.04 -2.34 13.56
CA LYS A 158 -4.89 -2.41 14.49
C LYS A 158 -4.16 -1.07 14.51
N ASP A 159 -3.83 -0.60 15.70
CA ASP A 159 -3.01 0.61 15.87
C ASP A 159 -1.57 0.36 15.42
N VAL A 160 -1.18 1.04 14.34
CA VAL A 160 0.15 0.96 13.73
C VAL A 160 0.97 2.24 13.90
N THR A 161 0.45 3.21 14.65
CA THR A 161 1.05 4.54 14.81
C THR A 161 2.53 4.48 15.17
N LYS A 162 2.89 3.63 16.14
CA LYS A 162 4.27 3.48 16.63
C LYS A 162 5.24 2.80 15.65
N TYR A 163 4.70 2.11 14.64
CA TYR A 163 5.50 1.41 13.63
C TYR A 163 5.79 2.30 12.42
N THR A 164 5.02 3.37 12.22
CA THR A 164 5.27 4.30 11.12
C THR A 164 6.67 4.90 11.18
N SER A 165 7.28 5.07 10.02
CA SER A 165 8.67 5.54 9.85
C SER A 165 8.95 6.86 10.57
N PHE A 166 7.97 7.77 10.57
CA PHE A 166 8.09 9.11 11.14
C PHE A 166 7.71 9.23 12.63
N CYS A 167 6.90 8.32 13.17
CA CYS A 167 6.56 8.32 14.59
C CYS A 167 7.47 7.40 15.42
N LYS A 168 8.05 6.36 14.82
CA LYS A 168 8.95 5.42 15.49
C LYS A 168 10.07 6.09 16.30
N PRO A 169 10.73 7.18 15.83
CA PRO A 169 11.72 7.90 16.65
C PRO A 169 11.10 8.51 17.92
N PHE A 170 9.94 9.14 17.80
CA PHE A 170 9.23 9.77 18.92
C PHE A 170 8.89 8.77 20.02
N PHE A 171 8.41 7.56 19.67
CA PHE A 171 8.11 6.53 20.67
C PHE A 171 9.36 5.94 21.31
N LYS A 172 10.48 5.81 20.59
CA LYS A 172 11.76 5.37 21.19
C LYS A 172 12.24 6.32 22.29
N ASP A 173 12.05 7.63 22.08
CA ASP A 173 12.44 8.65 23.06
C ASP A 173 11.43 8.77 24.21
N THR A 174 10.14 8.61 23.91
CA THR A 174 9.07 8.69 24.92
C THR A 174 9.08 7.47 25.85
N VAL A 175 9.36 6.26 25.37
CA VAL A 175 9.45 5.06 26.23
C VAL A 175 10.56 5.18 27.28
N LYS A 176 11.63 5.95 27.00
CA LYS A 176 12.68 6.25 27.98
C LYS A 176 12.23 7.20 29.09
N SER A 177 11.20 8.01 28.85
CA SER A 177 10.77 9.09 29.76
C SER A 177 9.39 8.86 30.39
N ASN A 178 8.47 8.17 29.72
CA ASN A 178 7.17 7.78 30.24
C ASN A 178 6.59 6.56 29.49
N PRO A 179 6.63 5.34 30.07
CA PRO A 179 6.21 4.10 29.40
C PRO A 179 4.70 3.98 29.17
N SER A 180 3.90 4.92 29.68
CA SER A 180 2.44 4.98 29.50
C SER A 180 1.99 5.79 28.27
N GLY A 181 2.93 6.24 27.42
CA GLY A 181 2.66 7.06 26.25
C GLY A 181 1.63 6.42 25.32
N TYR A 182 0.37 6.83 25.47
CA TYR A 182 -0.75 6.51 24.61
C TYR A 182 -0.27 6.58 23.15
N GLY A 183 -0.52 5.53 22.35
CA GLY A 183 -0.04 5.32 20.97
C GLY A 183 -0.43 6.41 19.96
N ILE A 184 -0.01 7.63 20.24
CA ILE A 184 -0.44 8.88 19.65
C ILE A 184 0.81 9.66 19.26
N CYS A 185 0.87 10.11 18.01
CA CYS A 185 2.04 10.76 17.42
C CYS A 185 1.79 12.25 17.17
N PRO A 186 2.74 13.16 17.45
CA PRO A 186 2.56 14.58 17.10
C PRO A 186 2.29 14.77 15.61
N LEU A 187 1.26 15.56 15.25
CA LEU A 187 0.96 15.87 13.84
C LEU A 187 2.19 16.46 13.12
N LYS A 188 3.00 17.25 13.85
CA LYS A 188 4.26 17.82 13.35
C LYS A 188 5.25 16.78 12.82
N SER A 189 5.23 15.56 13.35
CA SER A 189 6.08 14.47 12.84
C SER A 189 5.63 14.03 11.44
N PHE A 190 4.31 13.97 11.21
CA PHE A 190 3.74 13.68 9.90
C PHE A 190 4.00 14.82 8.91
N GLN A 191 3.81 16.07 9.36
CA GLN A 191 4.10 17.25 8.54
C GLN A 191 5.54 17.24 8.00
N LYS A 192 6.53 17.07 8.88
CA LYS A 192 7.94 16.97 8.48
C LYS A 192 8.19 15.81 7.52
N PHE A 193 7.59 14.65 7.80
CA PHE A 193 7.74 13.47 6.95
C PHE A 193 7.29 13.72 5.50
N VAL A 194 6.21 14.48 5.31
CA VAL A 194 5.69 14.83 3.99
C VAL A 194 6.50 15.98 3.37
N GLU A 195 6.65 17.10 4.07
CA GLU A 195 7.25 18.33 3.52
C GLU A 195 8.76 18.19 3.26
N ASP A 196 9.49 17.52 4.14
CA ASP A 196 10.96 17.42 4.02
C ASP A 196 11.36 16.41 2.94
N TYR A 197 10.47 15.51 2.49
CA TYR A 197 10.82 14.40 1.61
C TYR A 197 11.59 14.84 0.37
N ILE A 198 11.07 15.80 -0.40
CA ILE A 198 11.74 16.29 -1.62
C ILE A 198 13.12 16.84 -1.29
N SER A 199 13.24 17.65 -0.23
CA SER A 199 14.52 18.23 0.20
C SER A 199 15.55 17.15 0.58
N THR A 200 15.12 16.05 1.21
CA THR A 200 16.00 14.96 1.61
C THR A 200 16.53 14.13 0.43
N THR A 201 15.88 14.21 -0.74
CA THR A 201 16.32 13.50 -1.95
C THR A 201 17.35 14.28 -2.76
N GLY A 202 17.56 15.57 -2.46
CA GLY A 202 18.38 16.47 -3.28
C GLY A 202 17.72 16.91 -4.59
N ALA A 203 16.46 16.53 -4.85
CA ALA A 203 15.72 16.98 -6.02
C ALA A 203 15.17 18.41 -5.84
N SER A 204 15.06 19.15 -6.95
CA SER A 204 14.54 20.52 -6.94
C SER A 204 13.01 20.60 -6.87
N SER A 205 12.32 19.54 -7.29
CA SER A 205 10.86 19.46 -7.28
C SER A 205 10.40 18.01 -7.36
N PHE A 206 9.11 17.77 -7.06
CA PHE A 206 8.46 16.48 -7.29
C PHE A 206 8.58 16.03 -8.76
N GLN A 207 8.35 16.94 -9.72
CA GLN A 207 8.51 16.65 -11.15
C GLN A 207 9.93 16.20 -11.50
N ALA A 208 10.95 16.88 -10.95
CA ALA A 208 12.34 16.51 -11.19
C ALA A 208 12.66 15.12 -10.64
N LEU A 209 12.10 14.78 -9.48
CA LEU A 209 12.27 13.47 -8.87
C LEU A 209 11.60 12.37 -9.72
N CYS A 210 10.36 12.59 -10.19
CA CYS A 210 9.67 11.67 -11.11
C CYS A 210 10.43 11.44 -12.41
N ASN A 211 11.12 12.45 -12.95
CA ASN A 211 11.93 12.31 -14.15
C ASN A 211 13.27 11.57 -13.92
N SER A 212 13.72 11.48 -12.66
CA SER A 212 14.99 10.85 -12.29
C SER A 212 14.85 9.39 -11.86
N VAL A 213 13.68 9.02 -11.35
CA VAL A 213 13.37 7.65 -10.95
C VAL A 213 13.02 6.87 -12.21
N GLN A 214 13.94 6.01 -12.65
CA GLN A 214 13.59 4.96 -13.60
C GLN A 214 12.52 4.08 -12.92
N PRO A 215 11.43 3.70 -13.61
CA PRO A 215 10.50 2.73 -13.08
C PRO A 215 11.31 1.51 -12.66
N SER A 216 11.37 1.22 -11.36
CA SER A 216 11.78 -0.12 -10.96
C SER A 216 10.76 -1.03 -11.62
N SER A 217 11.22 -2.00 -12.41
CA SER A 217 10.36 -3.04 -12.97
C SER A 217 9.65 -3.72 -11.80
N TYR A 218 8.49 -3.19 -11.43
CA TYR A 218 7.61 -3.80 -10.47
C TYR A 218 7.17 -5.10 -11.15
N PRO A 219 7.32 -6.28 -10.52
CA PRO A 219 6.80 -7.52 -11.07
C PRO A 219 5.27 -7.52 -11.11
N PHE A 220 4.65 -6.57 -10.39
CA PHE A 220 3.22 -6.27 -10.43
C PHE A 220 2.94 -4.94 -11.15
N ASP A 221 3.91 -4.42 -11.92
CA ASP A 221 3.65 -3.34 -12.86
C ASP A 221 2.78 -3.95 -13.93
N VAL A 222 1.48 -3.90 -13.69
CA VAL A 222 0.51 -4.03 -14.76
C VAL A 222 0.72 -2.78 -15.57
N THR A 223 1.69 -2.83 -16.49
CA THR A 223 1.70 -1.89 -17.60
C THR A 223 0.29 -1.94 -18.12
N TYR A 224 -0.43 -0.82 -17.96
CA TYR A 224 -1.83 -0.65 -18.34
C TYR A 224 -2.13 -1.11 -19.78
N SER A 225 -1.08 -1.38 -20.57
CA SER A 225 -1.15 -2.04 -21.88
C SER A 225 -1.68 -3.48 -21.87
N SER A 226 -1.65 -4.24 -20.76
CA SER A 226 -2.26 -5.59 -20.75
C SER A 226 -3.78 -5.57 -20.61
N TYR A 227 -4.36 -4.47 -20.11
CA TYR A 227 -5.82 -4.26 -20.03
C TYR A 227 -6.41 -3.46 -21.20
N MET A 228 -5.56 -2.84 -22.01
CA MET A 228 -5.98 -2.14 -23.22
C MET A 228 -5.90 -3.11 -24.39
N ASP A 229 -7.03 -3.71 -24.72
CA ASP A 229 -7.25 -4.32 -26.03
C ASP A 229 -6.79 -3.30 -27.10
N ASP A 230 -5.97 -3.72 -28.07
CA ASP A 230 -5.42 -2.83 -29.11
C ASP A 230 -6.51 -2.13 -29.95
N ALA A 231 -7.77 -2.50 -29.75
CA ALA A 231 -8.96 -1.87 -30.29
C ALA A 231 -9.28 -0.46 -29.71
N TYR A 232 -8.61 0.00 -28.64
CA TYR A 232 -8.90 1.29 -27.99
C TYR A 232 -7.68 2.22 -27.84
N LYS A 233 -6.78 2.25 -28.84
CA LYS A 233 -5.84 3.36 -29.02
C LYS A 233 -6.46 4.42 -29.95
N PRO A 234 -6.44 5.72 -29.62
CA PRO A 234 -6.94 6.79 -30.48
C PRO A 234 -6.15 6.93 -31.79
#